data_AF-A0A522LPN3-F1
#
_entry.id   AF-A0A522LPN3-F1
#
_cell.length_a   1.000
_cell.length_b   1.000
_cell.length_c   1.000
_cell.angle_alpha   90.00
_cell.angle_beta   90.00
_cell.angle_gamma   90.00
#
_symmetry.space_group_name_H-M   'P 1'
#
loop_
_entity.id
_entity.type
_entity.pdbx_description
1 polymer ?
#
loop_
_entity_poly.entity_id
_entity_poly.type
_entity_poly.pdbx_seq_one_letter_code
_entity_poly.pdbx_strand_id
1 'polypeptide(L)'
;DATLKLNYRLARFTQTGDAATVQGLQSCGQQAEIWGPQVEGDALIGADGLWSPVRQWLLGDGPPRVTGHLAYRALLPQSSLPERLRSQQITAWLGPNLHVVQYPVRGGEWLNVVGILQGRLDSASNADLDNWDHATNAQALRSALAGACAPLQDLVHAIDAWRLWVLCDRPPMQGAQQQAVGRVALLGDAAHPMRPYLAQGAGMAIEDAAELGLVLGQALQAGLEVPTMLGRYAQGRWRRNAQVQARAIRNGQIFHADGLLRWGRDAALNVLGERLLDLPWLYGGP
;
A
#
# COMPACT_ATOMS: atom_id res chain seq x y z
N ASP A 1 21.77 18.47 -1.35
CA ASP A 1 21.22 18.41 0.02
C ASP A 1 19.71 18.33 -0.01
N ALA A 2 19.11 17.52 0.86
CA ALA A 2 17.65 17.43 1.03
C ALA A 2 17.27 17.99 2.42
N THR A 3 16.26 18.86 2.46
CA THR A 3 15.78 19.46 3.71
C THR A 3 14.46 18.80 4.12
N LEU A 4 14.43 18.17 5.29
CA LEU A 4 13.22 17.57 5.86
C LEU A 4 12.60 18.52 6.89
N LYS A 5 11.34 18.92 6.66
CA LYS A 5 10.54 19.71 7.60
C LYS A 5 9.40 18.84 8.15
N LEU A 6 9.54 18.40 9.40
CA LEU A 6 8.54 17.55 10.08
C LEU A 6 7.45 18.41 10.75
N ASN A 7 6.37 17.76 11.20
CA ASN A 7 5.21 18.41 11.84
C ASN A 7 4.56 19.50 10.96
N TYR A 8 4.63 19.32 9.65
CA TYR A 8 4.04 20.20 8.65
C TYR A 8 2.99 19.44 7.85
N ARG A 9 1.77 19.96 7.79
CA ARG A 9 0.69 19.39 6.98
C ARG A 9 0.34 20.35 5.86
N LEU A 10 0.30 19.89 4.61
CA LEU A 10 -0.11 20.72 3.48
C LEU A 10 -1.57 21.19 3.63
N ALA A 11 -1.80 22.50 3.47
CA ALA A 11 -3.10 23.15 3.59
C ALA A 11 -3.66 23.58 2.23
N ARG A 12 -2.80 24.17 1.42
CA ARG A 12 -3.15 24.82 0.16
C ARG A 12 -2.03 24.64 -0.85
N PHE A 13 -2.44 24.67 -2.10
CA PHE A 13 -1.58 24.58 -3.26
C PHE A 13 -2.09 25.52 -4.35
N THR A 14 -1.17 26.20 -5.02
CA THR A 14 -1.41 26.94 -6.27
C THR A 14 -0.25 26.67 -7.23
N GLN A 15 -0.50 26.72 -8.52
CA GLN A 15 0.57 26.71 -9.54
C GLN A 15 0.34 27.80 -10.58
N THR A 16 1.44 28.35 -11.08
CA THR A 16 1.50 29.25 -12.24
C THR A 16 2.28 28.57 -13.37
N GLY A 17 2.50 29.29 -14.47
CA GLY A 17 3.41 28.83 -15.53
C GLY A 17 4.82 28.58 -15.03
N ASP A 18 5.26 29.30 -13.98
CA ASP A 18 6.66 29.36 -13.55
C ASP A 18 6.93 28.58 -12.26
N ALA A 19 5.95 28.46 -11.36
CA ALA A 19 6.17 27.86 -10.05
C ALA A 19 4.97 27.09 -9.48
N ALA A 20 5.26 26.19 -8.55
CA ALA A 20 4.31 25.57 -7.63
C ALA A 20 4.51 26.17 -6.24
N THR A 21 3.43 26.64 -5.62
CA THR A 21 3.45 27.24 -4.28
C THR A 21 2.60 26.40 -3.35
N VAL A 22 3.15 26.08 -2.18
CA VAL A 22 2.44 25.37 -1.12
C VAL A 22 2.46 26.14 0.18
N GLN A 23 1.42 25.93 0.99
CA GLN A 23 1.32 26.47 2.33
C GLN A 23 0.79 25.40 3.27
N GLY A 24 1.32 25.34 4.49
CA GLY A 24 0.94 24.35 5.48
C GLY A 24 0.02 24.86 6.58
N LEU A 25 -0.43 23.89 7.37
CA LEU A 25 -1.08 24.03 8.66
C LEU A 25 -0.08 23.60 9.72
N GLN A 26 -0.09 24.32 10.85
CA GLN A 26 0.46 23.81 12.10
C GLN A 26 -0.71 23.61 13.06
N SER A 27 -0.81 22.42 13.65
CA SER A 27 -1.82 22.16 14.67
C SER A 27 -1.37 22.83 15.97
N CYS A 28 -2.19 23.75 16.48
CA CYS A 28 -2.01 24.37 17.79
C CYS A 28 -3.27 24.05 18.62
N GLY A 29 -3.30 22.88 19.26
CA GLY A 29 -4.49 22.38 19.96
C GLY A 29 -5.59 21.87 19.01
N GLN A 30 -6.87 22.14 19.33
CA GLN A 30 -8.04 21.68 18.56
C GLN A 30 -8.33 22.50 17.28
N GLN A 31 -7.58 23.58 17.03
CA GLN A 31 -7.72 24.41 15.84
C GLN A 31 -6.50 24.25 14.93
N ALA A 32 -6.77 24.07 13.64
CA ALA A 32 -5.75 24.06 12.60
C ALA A 32 -5.80 25.40 11.87
N GLU A 33 -4.80 26.24 12.10
CA GLU A 33 -4.65 27.51 11.39
C GLU A 33 -3.61 27.38 10.28
N ILE A 34 -3.80 28.16 9.22
CA ILE A 34 -2.80 28.30 8.15
C ILE A 34 -1.57 28.94 8.77
N TRP A 35 -0.45 28.24 8.69
CA TRP A 35 0.75 28.63 9.40
C TRP A 35 2.00 28.49 8.51
N GLY A 36 2.89 29.45 8.70
CA GLY A 36 4.19 29.49 8.05
C GLY A 36 4.18 30.19 6.69
N PRO A 37 5.39 30.54 6.20
CA PRO A 37 5.56 31.18 4.91
C PRO A 37 5.15 30.24 3.78
N GLN A 38 4.67 30.82 2.68
CA GLN A 38 4.51 30.09 1.43
C GLN A 38 5.87 29.57 0.97
N VAL A 39 5.91 28.31 0.55
CA VAL A 39 7.09 27.70 -0.03
C VAL A 39 6.85 27.58 -1.53
N GLU A 40 7.74 28.20 -2.29
CA GLU A 40 7.76 28.13 -3.75
C GLU A 40 8.80 27.11 -4.21
N GLY A 41 8.49 26.38 -5.28
CA GLY A 41 9.43 25.49 -5.96
C GLY A 41 8.99 25.20 -7.39
N ASP A 42 9.88 24.60 -8.19
CA ASP A 42 9.61 24.34 -9.61
C ASP A 42 8.53 23.27 -9.83
N ALA A 43 8.39 22.34 -8.88
CA ALA A 43 7.43 21.24 -8.90
C ALA A 43 6.92 20.88 -7.50
N LEU A 44 5.70 20.35 -7.46
CA LEU A 44 5.11 19.69 -6.29
C LEU A 44 4.95 18.19 -6.55
N ILE A 45 5.60 17.36 -5.74
CA ILE A 45 5.44 15.90 -5.77
C ILE A 45 4.56 15.45 -4.61
N GLY A 46 3.35 14.97 -4.91
CA GLY A 46 2.45 14.35 -3.95
C GLY A 46 2.91 12.93 -3.62
N ALA A 47 3.62 12.77 -2.50
CA ALA A 47 4.05 11.49 -1.92
C ALA A 47 3.40 11.26 -0.53
N ASP A 48 2.18 11.76 -0.37
CA ASP A 48 1.40 11.90 0.87
C ASP A 48 0.39 10.75 1.10
N GLY A 49 0.62 9.61 0.43
CA GLY A 49 -0.05 8.34 0.70
C GLY A 49 -1.49 8.22 0.18
N LEU A 50 -2.18 7.15 0.59
CA LEU A 50 -3.53 6.81 0.11
C LEU A 50 -4.56 7.94 0.27
N TRP A 51 -4.42 8.70 1.36
CA TRP A 51 -5.31 9.81 1.74
C TRP A 51 -4.80 11.17 1.24
N SER A 52 -3.94 11.16 0.21
CA SER A 52 -3.28 12.32 -0.37
C SER A 52 -4.22 13.51 -0.61
N PRO A 53 -4.08 14.63 0.14
CA PRO A 53 -4.69 15.91 -0.25
C PRO A 53 -4.21 16.39 -1.62
N VAL A 54 -2.94 16.17 -1.99
CA VAL A 54 -2.41 16.60 -3.30
C VAL A 54 -3.18 15.94 -4.45
N ARG A 55 -3.48 14.64 -4.33
CA ARG A 55 -4.33 13.92 -5.28
C ARG A 55 -5.73 14.51 -5.34
N GLN A 56 -6.32 14.86 -4.20
CA GLN A 56 -7.66 15.46 -4.18
C GLN A 56 -7.67 16.81 -4.89
N TRP A 57 -6.65 17.65 -4.70
CA TRP A 57 -6.53 18.92 -5.41
C TRP A 57 -6.30 18.73 -6.92
N LEU A 58 -5.53 17.70 -7.30
CA LEU A 58 -5.18 17.45 -8.70
C LEU A 58 -6.34 16.81 -9.48
N LEU A 59 -7.02 15.82 -8.91
CA LEU A 59 -7.96 14.95 -9.63
C LEU A 59 -9.41 15.10 -9.17
N GLY A 60 -9.66 15.53 -7.93
CA GLY A 60 -11.01 15.57 -7.35
C GLY A 60 -11.73 14.21 -7.37
N ASP A 61 -10.98 13.11 -7.33
CA ASP A 61 -11.50 11.75 -7.57
C ASP A 61 -12.15 11.10 -6.34
N GLY A 62 -12.39 11.88 -5.28
CA GLY A 62 -13.09 11.46 -4.07
C GLY A 62 -12.21 10.68 -3.08
N PRO A 63 -12.77 10.25 -1.95
CA PRO A 63 -12.02 9.52 -0.92
C PRO A 63 -11.66 8.09 -1.36
N PRO A 64 -10.66 7.46 -0.70
CA PRO A 64 -10.40 6.03 -0.84
C PRO A 64 -11.63 5.17 -0.60
N ARG A 65 -11.72 4.04 -1.31
CA ARG A 65 -12.80 3.07 -1.16
C ARG A 65 -12.42 2.00 -0.14
N VAL A 66 -13.28 1.75 0.84
CA VAL A 66 -13.16 0.59 1.72
C VAL A 66 -13.38 -0.70 0.92
N THR A 67 -12.41 -1.61 0.95
CA THR A 67 -12.42 -2.80 0.08
C THR A 67 -13.20 -3.99 0.64
N GLY A 68 -13.69 -3.90 1.88
CA GLY A 68 -14.26 -5.04 2.61
C GLY A 68 -13.22 -6.11 2.96
N HIS A 69 -11.95 -5.72 3.05
CA HIS A 69 -10.87 -6.59 3.50
C HIS A 69 -10.24 -6.03 4.77
N LEU A 70 -9.97 -6.94 5.71
CA LEU A 70 -9.41 -6.66 7.02
C LEU A 70 -8.04 -7.32 7.11
N ALA A 71 -7.00 -6.53 7.39
CA ALA A 71 -5.64 -7.01 7.53
C ALA A 71 -5.21 -7.04 9.01
N TYR A 72 -5.06 -8.24 9.54
CA TYR A 72 -4.51 -8.53 10.84
C TYR A 72 -3.00 -8.69 10.71
N ARG A 73 -2.22 -7.98 11.52
CA ARG A 73 -0.76 -8.04 11.54
C ARG A 73 -0.24 -8.33 12.93
N ALA A 74 0.71 -9.25 13.00
CA ALA A 74 1.46 -9.56 14.20
C ALA A 74 2.95 -9.66 13.85
N LEU A 75 3.77 -9.21 14.79
CA LEU A 75 5.22 -9.33 14.73
C LEU A 75 5.69 -9.81 16.10
N LEU A 76 6.35 -10.97 16.13
CA LEU A 76 6.73 -11.61 17.37
C LEU A 76 8.09 -12.30 17.25
N PRO A 77 8.87 -12.39 18.35
CA PRO A 77 10.11 -13.14 18.35
C PRO A 77 9.78 -14.64 18.19
N GLN A 78 10.56 -15.36 17.37
CA GLN A 78 10.33 -16.79 17.19
C GLN A 78 10.53 -17.56 18.50
N SER A 79 11.36 -17.05 19.42
CA SER A 79 11.58 -17.64 20.74
C SER A 79 10.33 -17.71 21.60
N SER A 80 9.32 -16.84 21.40
CA SER A 80 8.05 -16.90 22.13
C SER A 80 7.09 -17.94 21.56
N LEU A 81 7.38 -18.50 20.38
CA LEU A 81 6.59 -19.57 19.79
C LEU A 81 7.13 -20.95 20.22
N PRO A 82 6.24 -21.96 20.37
CA PRO A 82 6.64 -23.35 20.41
C PRO A 82 7.54 -23.70 19.23
N GLU A 83 8.55 -24.55 19.46
CA GLU A 83 9.58 -24.87 18.45
C GLU A 83 8.99 -25.32 17.11
N ARG A 84 7.92 -26.14 17.15
CA ARG A 84 7.21 -26.63 15.97
C ARG A 84 6.55 -25.54 15.10
N LEU A 85 6.32 -24.34 15.65
CA LEU A 85 5.68 -23.21 14.96
C LEU A 85 6.69 -22.17 14.46
N ARG A 86 7.97 -22.34 14.80
CA ARG A 86 9.06 -21.50 14.29
C ARG A 86 9.34 -21.88 12.84
N SER A 87 9.64 -20.89 12.00
CA SER A 87 9.87 -21.11 10.58
C SER A 87 10.90 -20.14 10.00
N GLN A 88 11.72 -20.66 9.09
CA GLN A 88 12.62 -19.86 8.25
C GLN A 88 12.10 -19.74 6.81
N GLN A 89 10.86 -20.17 6.56
CA GLN A 89 10.25 -20.13 5.23
C GLN A 89 9.16 -19.07 5.16
N ILE A 90 8.98 -18.53 3.96
CA ILE A 90 7.79 -17.75 3.61
C ILE A 90 6.68 -18.76 3.33
N THR A 91 5.57 -18.68 4.06
CA THR A 91 4.42 -19.57 3.87
C THR A 91 3.17 -18.75 3.64
N ALA A 92 2.45 -19.07 2.56
CA ALA A 92 1.14 -18.50 2.26
C ALA A 92 0.06 -19.58 2.41
N TRP A 93 -0.84 -19.37 3.35
CA TRP A 93 -2.00 -20.21 3.62
C TRP A 93 -3.20 -19.63 2.87
N LEU A 94 -3.76 -20.37 1.92
CA LEU A 94 -4.88 -19.91 1.09
C LEU A 94 -6.17 -20.61 1.51
N GLY A 95 -7.21 -19.84 1.83
CA GLY A 95 -8.51 -20.35 2.28
C GLY A 95 -9.68 -19.65 1.57
N PRO A 96 -10.91 -20.16 1.75
CA PRO A 96 -12.09 -19.47 1.26
C PRO A 96 -12.25 -18.15 2.01
N ASN A 97 -12.33 -17.03 1.28
CA ASN A 97 -12.50 -15.68 1.83
C ASN A 97 -11.40 -15.18 2.78
N LEU A 98 -10.26 -15.89 2.87
CA LEU A 98 -9.13 -15.50 3.70
C LEU A 98 -7.80 -16.00 3.16
N HIS A 99 -6.72 -15.34 3.53
CA HIS A 99 -5.38 -15.93 3.45
C HIS A 99 -4.51 -15.43 4.60
N VAL A 100 -3.49 -16.21 4.94
CA VAL A 100 -2.49 -15.83 5.94
C VAL A 100 -1.11 -15.97 5.32
N VAL A 101 -0.23 -14.99 5.51
CA VAL A 101 1.16 -15.06 5.10
C VAL A 101 2.04 -14.93 6.33
N GLN A 102 3.01 -15.82 6.48
CA GLN A 102 4.07 -15.72 7.48
C GLN A 102 5.42 -15.65 6.79
N TYR A 103 6.36 -14.91 7.38
CA TYR A 103 7.75 -14.92 6.92
C TYR A 103 8.70 -14.47 8.03
N PRO A 104 9.92 -15.04 8.08
CA PRO A 104 10.96 -14.60 9.00
C PRO A 104 11.46 -13.20 8.66
N VAL A 105 11.78 -12.41 9.68
CA VAL A 105 12.43 -11.10 9.57
C VAL A 105 13.55 -10.99 10.61
N ARG A 106 14.36 -9.92 10.53
CA ARG A 106 15.52 -9.69 11.42
C ARG A 106 16.47 -10.89 11.47
N GLY A 107 16.91 -11.36 10.30
CA GLY A 107 17.82 -12.50 10.20
C GLY A 107 17.23 -13.84 10.64
N GLY A 108 15.91 -13.95 10.75
CA GLY A 108 15.25 -15.19 11.16
C GLY A 108 14.87 -15.25 12.64
N GLU A 109 15.21 -14.24 13.44
CA GLU A 109 14.89 -14.22 14.87
C GLU A 109 13.42 -13.87 15.16
N TRP A 110 12.75 -13.20 14.22
CA TRP A 110 11.37 -12.73 14.36
C TRP A 110 10.51 -13.30 13.24
N LEU A 111 9.22 -13.47 13.52
CA LEU A 111 8.22 -13.89 12.55
C LEU A 111 7.21 -12.76 12.36
N ASN A 112 7.01 -12.35 11.10
CA ASN A 112 5.92 -11.47 10.74
C ASN A 112 4.76 -12.31 10.19
N VAL A 113 3.56 -12.12 10.72
CA VAL A 113 2.35 -12.84 10.32
C VAL A 113 1.27 -11.83 9.92
N VAL A 114 0.68 -12.04 8.73
CA VAL A 114 -0.36 -11.19 8.17
C VAL A 114 -1.54 -12.05 7.76
N GLY A 115 -2.69 -11.89 8.44
CA GLY A 115 -3.95 -12.49 8.03
C GLY A 115 -4.81 -11.46 7.31
N ILE A 116 -5.32 -11.78 6.13
CA ILE A 116 -6.28 -10.94 5.42
C ILE A 116 -7.58 -11.70 5.25
N LEU A 117 -8.67 -11.08 5.69
CA LEU A 117 -10.00 -11.66 5.71
C LEU A 117 -10.96 -10.77 4.95
N GLN A 118 -11.91 -11.37 4.23
CA GLN A 118 -13.06 -10.63 3.72
C GLN A 118 -14.05 -10.40 4.85
N GLY A 119 -14.41 -9.14 5.09
CA GLY A 119 -15.31 -8.74 6.16
C GLY A 119 -15.51 -7.23 6.21
N ARG A 120 -16.58 -6.81 6.88
CA ARG A 120 -16.85 -5.41 7.17
C ARG A 120 -16.77 -5.24 8.68
N LEU A 121 -16.07 -4.20 9.12
CA LEU A 121 -16.27 -3.67 10.46
C LEU A 121 -17.60 -2.90 10.44
N ASP A 122 -18.44 -3.13 11.44
CA ASP A 122 -19.66 -2.34 11.61
C ASP A 122 -19.25 -0.88 11.83
N SER A 123 -19.93 0.01 11.11
CA SER A 123 -19.56 1.41 10.80
C SER A 123 -19.28 2.34 11.99
N ALA A 124 -19.42 1.88 13.23
CA ALA A 124 -19.09 2.61 14.45
C ALA A 124 -17.59 2.55 14.83
N SER A 125 -16.79 1.66 14.23
CA SER A 125 -15.39 1.41 14.63
C SER A 125 -14.33 2.10 13.75
N ASN A 126 -14.73 2.83 12.70
CA ASN A 126 -13.81 3.66 11.93
C ASN A 126 -13.37 4.93 12.68
N ALA A 127 -14.00 5.25 13.82
CA ALA A 127 -13.79 6.49 14.55
C ALA A 127 -12.69 6.41 15.63
N ASP A 128 -12.32 5.23 16.12
CA ASP A 128 -11.30 5.06 17.17
C ASP A 128 -10.21 4.07 16.74
N LEU A 129 -9.39 4.50 15.77
CA LEU A 129 -8.12 3.82 15.45
C LEU A 129 -7.08 3.99 16.56
N ASP A 130 -7.35 4.78 17.61
CA ASP A 130 -6.42 5.04 18.72
C ASP A 130 -6.67 4.14 19.95
N ASN A 131 -7.79 3.39 20.00
CA ASN A 131 -8.14 2.54 21.15
C ASN A 131 -8.22 1.06 20.72
N TRP A 132 -7.06 0.46 20.44
CA TRP A 132 -6.95 -0.91 19.95
C TRP A 132 -7.06 -1.95 21.07
N ASP A 133 -8.09 -2.80 21.00
CA ASP A 133 -8.15 -4.03 21.77
C ASP A 133 -7.56 -5.20 20.97
N HIS A 134 -6.28 -5.51 21.25
CA HIS A 134 -5.58 -6.65 20.68
C HIS A 134 -6.28 -7.99 20.94
N ALA A 135 -6.92 -8.14 22.11
CA ALA A 135 -7.59 -9.38 22.48
C ALA A 135 -8.87 -9.61 21.66
N THR A 136 -9.65 -8.55 21.44
CA THR A 136 -10.84 -8.60 20.57
C THR A 136 -10.45 -8.97 19.13
N ASN A 137 -9.38 -8.39 18.59
CA ASN A 137 -8.87 -8.72 17.26
C ASN A 137 -8.40 -10.18 17.17
N ALA A 138 -7.67 -10.67 18.17
CA ALA A 138 -7.21 -12.05 18.23
C ALA A 138 -8.40 -13.03 18.23
N GLN A 139 -9.43 -12.76 19.03
CA GLN A 139 -10.62 -13.61 19.09
C GLN A 139 -11.38 -13.63 17.76
N ALA A 140 -11.59 -12.47 17.13
CA ALA A 140 -12.25 -12.38 15.82
C ALA A 140 -11.50 -13.19 14.76
N LEU A 141 -10.17 -13.08 14.73
CA LEU A 141 -9.32 -13.82 13.80
C LEU A 141 -9.37 -15.34 14.06
N ARG A 142 -9.29 -15.78 15.32
CA ARG A 142 -9.39 -17.20 15.72
C ARG A 142 -10.74 -17.78 15.29
N SER A 143 -11.84 -17.08 15.56
CA SER A 143 -13.19 -17.50 15.14
C SER A 143 -13.31 -17.66 13.63
N ALA A 144 -12.77 -16.71 12.86
CA ALA A 144 -12.81 -16.78 11.40
C ALA A 144 -11.93 -17.89 10.81
N LEU A 145 -10.93 -18.37 11.56
CA LEU A 145 -10.02 -19.45 11.17
C LEU A 145 -10.40 -20.82 11.74
N ALA A 146 -11.54 -20.97 12.42
CA ALA A 146 -11.95 -22.23 13.06
C ALA A 146 -12.06 -23.42 12.08
N GLY A 147 -12.34 -23.15 10.80
CA GLY A 147 -12.40 -24.17 9.73
C GLY A 147 -11.07 -24.43 9.00
N ALA A 148 -9.98 -23.76 9.39
CA ALA A 148 -8.67 -23.91 8.75
C ALA A 148 -7.96 -25.20 9.20
N CYS A 149 -6.83 -25.52 8.57
CA CYS A 149 -6.01 -26.66 9.00
C CYS A 149 -5.36 -26.42 10.38
N ALA A 150 -5.13 -27.49 11.13
CA ALA A 150 -4.59 -27.42 12.49
C ALA A 150 -3.27 -26.62 12.61
N PRO A 151 -2.28 -26.73 11.71
CA PRO A 151 -1.05 -25.94 11.80
C PRO A 151 -1.28 -24.42 11.76
N LEU A 152 -2.22 -23.96 10.92
CA LEU A 152 -2.56 -22.53 10.84
C LEU A 152 -3.30 -22.07 12.10
N GLN A 153 -4.21 -22.90 12.60
CA GLN A 153 -4.92 -22.60 13.85
C GLN A 153 -3.92 -22.49 15.01
N ASP A 154 -3.02 -23.46 15.17
CA ASP A 154 -1.98 -23.45 16.21
C ASP A 154 -1.16 -22.16 16.19
N LEU A 155 -0.72 -21.72 15.01
CA LEU A 155 0.04 -20.49 14.85
C LEU A 155 -0.75 -19.26 15.31
N VAL A 156 -2.00 -19.12 14.85
CA VAL A 156 -2.83 -17.95 15.18
C VAL A 156 -3.21 -17.93 16.66
N HIS A 157 -3.43 -19.10 17.28
CA HIS A 157 -3.69 -19.21 18.71
C HIS A 157 -2.46 -18.89 19.57
N ALA A 158 -1.25 -19.13 19.06
CA ALA A 158 0.00 -18.78 19.75
C ALA A 158 0.32 -17.26 19.72
N ILE A 159 -0.48 -16.46 19.03
CA ILE A 159 -0.28 -15.01 18.89
C ILE A 159 -1.43 -14.28 19.58
N ASP A 160 -1.08 -13.47 20.58
CA ASP A 160 -2.06 -12.69 21.34
C ASP A 160 -2.21 -11.26 20.83
N ALA A 161 -1.13 -10.66 20.33
CA ALA A 161 -1.12 -9.25 19.91
C ALA A 161 -1.33 -9.10 18.41
N TRP A 162 -2.57 -8.78 18.01
CA TRP A 162 -2.93 -8.51 16.61
C TRP A 162 -3.34 -7.05 16.39
N ARG A 163 -2.72 -6.40 15.41
CA ARG A 163 -3.14 -5.09 14.89
C ARG A 163 -4.08 -5.29 13.71
N LEU A 164 -5.20 -4.58 13.70
CA LEU A 164 -6.20 -4.64 12.65
C LEU A 164 -6.17 -3.38 11.79
N TRP A 165 -6.20 -3.56 10.47
CA TRP A 165 -6.28 -2.49 9.49
C TRP A 165 -7.42 -2.73 8.51
N VAL A 166 -8.23 -1.71 8.26
CA VAL A 166 -9.18 -1.71 7.16
C VAL A 166 -8.42 -1.42 5.87
N LEU A 167 -8.47 -2.34 4.91
CA LEU A 167 -7.84 -2.11 3.62
C LEU A 167 -8.73 -1.23 2.76
N CYS A 168 -8.18 -0.09 2.36
CA CYS A 168 -8.77 0.84 1.42
C CYS A 168 -7.96 0.87 0.12
N ASP A 169 -8.62 1.12 -1.00
CA ASP A 169 -7.97 1.22 -2.31
C ASP A 169 -8.53 2.37 -3.15
N ARG A 170 -7.93 2.56 -4.33
CA ARG A 170 -8.45 3.41 -5.40
C ARG A 170 -8.43 2.64 -6.72
N PRO A 171 -9.28 2.99 -7.70
CA PRO A 171 -9.20 2.45 -9.04
C PRO A 171 -7.85 2.75 -9.70
N PRO A 172 -7.37 1.89 -10.61
CA PRO A 172 -6.21 2.19 -11.46
C PRO A 172 -6.38 3.45 -12.28
N MET A 173 -5.25 4.17 -12.42
CA MET A 173 -5.16 5.31 -13.31
C MET A 173 -5.42 4.88 -14.75
N GLN A 174 -6.15 5.72 -15.47
CA GLN A 174 -6.57 5.48 -16.86
C GLN A 174 -5.67 6.21 -17.87
N GLY A 175 -4.81 7.12 -17.40
CA GLY A 175 -3.87 7.84 -18.25
C GLY A 175 -2.85 8.66 -17.47
N ALA A 176 -1.80 9.09 -18.17
CA ALA A 176 -0.69 9.87 -17.61
C ALA A 176 -1.14 11.19 -16.94
N GLN A 177 -2.22 11.79 -17.44
CA GLN A 177 -2.79 13.04 -16.93
C GLN A 177 -3.34 12.88 -15.50
N GLN A 178 -3.59 11.64 -15.06
CA GLN A 178 -3.97 11.39 -13.66
C GLN A 178 -2.75 11.30 -12.75
N GLN A 179 -1.55 11.06 -13.28
CA GLN A 179 -0.31 10.98 -12.52
C GLN A 179 0.43 12.32 -12.46
N ALA A 180 0.36 13.15 -13.51
CA ALA A 180 0.93 14.49 -13.49
C ALA A 180 0.15 15.48 -14.36
N VAL A 181 0.00 16.71 -13.87
CA VAL A 181 -0.58 17.86 -14.59
C VAL A 181 0.18 19.12 -14.24
N GLY A 182 0.70 19.83 -15.25
CA GLY A 182 1.47 21.05 -15.05
C GLY A 182 2.72 20.76 -14.21
N ARG A 183 2.86 21.47 -13.08
CA ARG A 183 3.99 21.36 -12.15
C ARG A 183 3.75 20.37 -11.01
N VAL A 184 2.67 19.59 -11.08
CA VAL A 184 2.30 18.64 -10.03
C VAL A 184 2.38 17.22 -10.55
N ALA A 185 2.99 16.33 -9.77
CA ALA A 185 2.99 14.90 -10.02
C ALA A 185 2.69 14.11 -8.74
N LEU A 186 2.06 12.94 -8.88
CA LEU A 186 1.78 12.01 -7.80
C LEU A 186 2.78 10.86 -7.83
N LEU A 187 3.17 10.36 -6.67
CA LEU A 187 4.12 9.27 -6.48
C LEU A 187 3.63 8.29 -5.40
N GLY A 188 3.91 7.00 -5.60
CA GLY A 188 3.59 5.96 -4.61
C GLY A 188 2.10 5.85 -4.37
N ASP A 189 1.69 5.64 -3.10
CA ASP A 189 0.28 5.44 -2.73
C ASP A 189 -0.61 6.67 -3.01
N ALA A 190 -0.05 7.86 -3.20
CA ALA A 190 -0.81 9.02 -3.67
C ALA A 190 -1.25 8.84 -5.14
N ALA A 191 -0.46 8.11 -5.95
CA ALA A 191 -0.77 7.80 -7.34
C ALA A 191 -1.49 6.43 -7.49
N HIS A 192 -0.94 5.36 -6.93
CA HIS A 192 -1.35 3.99 -7.23
C HIS A 192 -1.45 3.11 -5.99
N PRO A 193 -2.28 3.47 -5.01
CA PRO A 193 -2.37 2.72 -3.76
C PRO A 193 -2.89 1.30 -4.03
N MET A 194 -2.07 0.30 -3.79
CA MET A 194 -2.37 -1.08 -4.16
C MET A 194 -2.61 -1.98 -2.96
N ARG A 195 -3.48 -2.97 -3.18
CA ARG A 195 -3.71 -4.02 -2.19
C ARG A 195 -2.43 -4.85 -2.01
N PRO A 196 -2.13 -5.34 -0.79
CA PRO A 196 -0.84 -5.96 -0.49
C PRO A 196 -0.66 -7.39 -1.04
N TYR A 197 -1.39 -7.78 -2.09
CA TYR A 197 -1.35 -9.14 -2.68
C TYR A 197 -0.17 -9.39 -3.63
N LEU A 198 0.65 -8.37 -3.90
CA LEU A 198 1.90 -8.47 -4.67
C LEU A 198 3.11 -7.95 -3.91
N ALA A 199 2.91 -7.37 -2.72
CA ALA A 199 3.96 -6.70 -1.93
C ALA A 199 4.78 -5.64 -2.71
N GLN A 200 4.20 -5.01 -3.75
CA GLN A 200 4.91 -4.07 -4.63
C GLN A 200 4.64 -2.58 -4.37
N GLY A 201 3.80 -2.20 -3.42
CA GLY A 201 3.48 -0.78 -3.20
C GLY A 201 4.72 0.09 -3.00
N ALA A 202 5.60 -0.32 -2.09
CA ALA A 202 6.86 0.38 -1.83
C ALA A 202 7.85 0.27 -3.01
N GLY A 203 7.93 -0.88 -3.67
CA GLY A 203 8.77 -1.07 -4.87
C GLY A 203 8.39 -0.09 -5.98
N MET A 204 7.09 0.10 -6.20
CA MET A 204 6.56 1.04 -7.19
C MET A 204 6.84 2.49 -6.83
N ALA A 205 6.75 2.86 -5.54
CA ALA A 205 7.14 4.19 -5.09
C ALA A 205 8.64 4.48 -5.31
N ILE A 206 9.50 3.47 -5.11
CA ILE A 206 10.95 3.59 -5.36
C ILE A 206 11.24 3.74 -6.86
N GLU A 207 10.61 2.92 -7.70
CA GLU A 207 10.75 3.04 -9.16
C GLU A 207 10.25 4.41 -9.65
N ASP A 208 9.15 4.92 -9.11
CA ASP A 208 8.67 6.28 -9.42
C ASP A 208 9.68 7.36 -9.00
N ALA A 209 10.27 7.22 -7.81
CA ALA A 209 11.26 8.17 -7.30
C ALA A 209 12.52 8.20 -8.20
N ALA A 210 12.96 7.03 -8.66
CA ALA A 210 14.08 6.90 -9.59
C ALA A 210 13.79 7.60 -10.92
N GLU A 211 12.62 7.34 -11.52
CA GLU A 211 12.21 7.97 -12.78
C GLU A 211 12.08 9.50 -12.62
N LEU A 212 11.47 9.98 -11.53
CA LEU A 212 11.40 11.42 -11.22
C LEU A 212 12.78 12.05 -11.14
N GLY A 213 13.72 11.41 -10.43
CA GLY A 213 15.09 11.89 -10.32
C GLY A 213 15.77 12.02 -11.69
N LEU A 214 15.56 11.04 -12.58
CA LEU A 214 16.09 11.06 -13.93
C LEU A 214 15.49 12.21 -14.78
N VAL A 215 14.16 12.31 -14.83
CA VAL A 215 13.51 13.34 -15.68
C VAL A 215 13.74 14.76 -15.17
N LEU A 216 13.78 14.97 -13.85
CA LEU A 216 14.05 16.29 -13.27
C LEU A 216 15.54 16.65 -13.38
N GLY A 217 16.45 15.68 -13.30
CA GLY A 217 17.86 15.88 -13.59
C GLY A 217 18.10 16.34 -15.04
N GLN A 218 17.38 15.75 -15.99
CA GLN A 218 17.41 16.18 -17.39
C GLN A 218 16.84 17.59 -17.60
N ALA A 219 15.75 17.96 -16.91
CA ALA A 219 15.24 19.33 -16.92
C ALA A 219 16.32 20.35 -16.52
N LEU A 220 17.03 20.08 -15.42
CA LEU A 220 18.08 20.95 -14.90
C LEU A 220 19.27 21.06 -15.85
N GLN A 221 19.71 19.94 -16.44
CA GLN A 221 20.91 19.93 -17.31
C GLN A 221 20.66 20.51 -18.69
N ALA A 222 19.50 20.23 -19.29
CA ALA A 222 19.18 20.62 -20.66
C ALA A 222 18.27 21.85 -20.76
N GLY A 223 17.90 22.46 -19.62
CA GLY A 223 17.00 23.61 -19.57
C GLY A 223 15.60 23.29 -20.09
N LEU A 224 15.11 22.07 -19.87
CA LEU A 224 13.79 21.65 -20.31
C LEU A 224 12.72 22.04 -19.29
N GLU A 225 11.55 22.41 -19.80
CA GLU A 225 10.40 22.78 -18.97
C GLU A 225 9.98 21.64 -18.03
N VAL A 226 9.91 21.93 -16.74
CA VAL A 226 9.52 20.99 -15.68
C VAL A 226 8.16 20.33 -15.97
N PRO A 227 7.12 21.04 -16.42
CA PRO A 227 5.86 20.39 -16.80
C PRO A 227 6.01 19.32 -17.89
N THR A 228 6.90 19.55 -18.86
CA THR A 228 7.16 18.58 -19.92
C THR A 228 7.84 17.33 -19.35
N MET A 229 8.79 17.51 -18.44
CA MET A 229 9.49 16.39 -17.81
C MET A 229 8.61 15.59 -16.84
N LEU A 230 7.73 16.24 -16.07
CA LEU A 230 6.72 15.55 -15.27
C LEU A 230 5.73 14.78 -16.15
N GLY A 231 5.37 15.32 -17.33
CA GLY A 231 4.59 14.61 -18.33
C GLY A 231 5.29 13.34 -18.83
N ARG A 232 6.62 13.38 -19.04
CA ARG A 232 7.42 12.19 -19.41
C ARG A 232 7.44 11.15 -18.30
N TYR A 233 7.69 11.56 -17.06
CA TYR A 233 7.57 10.68 -15.88
C TYR A 233 6.21 9.98 -15.85
N ALA A 234 5.13 10.76 -15.97
CA ALA A 234 3.79 10.20 -15.96
C ALA A 234 3.62 9.16 -17.07
N GLN A 235 4.01 9.48 -18.32
CA GLN A 235 3.92 8.56 -19.46
C GLN A 235 4.73 7.27 -19.27
N GLY A 236 5.91 7.34 -18.66
CA GLY A 236 6.75 6.17 -18.39
C GLY A 236 6.19 5.25 -17.30
N ARG A 237 5.44 5.80 -16.34
CA ARG A 237 5.07 5.08 -15.11
C ARG A 237 3.61 4.64 -15.03
N TRP A 238 2.67 5.42 -15.55
CA TRP A 238 1.25 5.21 -15.25
C TRP A 238 0.73 3.83 -15.64
N ARG A 239 1.16 3.31 -16.80
CA ARG A 239 0.73 1.99 -17.30
C ARG A 239 1.23 0.86 -16.41
N ARG A 240 2.51 0.90 -16.04
CA ARG A 240 3.12 -0.11 -15.16
C ARG A 240 2.44 -0.09 -13.79
N ASN A 241 2.28 1.09 -13.21
CA ASN A 241 1.60 1.28 -11.93
C ASN A 241 0.16 0.74 -11.97
N ALA A 242 -0.62 1.08 -13.01
CA ALA A 242 -1.98 0.59 -13.20
C ALA A 242 -2.05 -0.94 -13.42
N GLN A 243 -1.12 -1.51 -14.19
CA GLN A 243 -1.03 -2.95 -14.43
C GLN A 243 -0.75 -3.72 -13.14
N VAL A 244 0.20 -3.25 -12.32
CA VAL A 244 0.53 -3.87 -11.04
C VAL A 244 -0.65 -3.79 -10.07
N GLN A 245 -1.32 -2.63 -9.98
CA GLN A 245 -2.48 -2.47 -9.13
C GLN A 245 -3.65 -3.38 -9.58
N ALA A 246 -3.93 -3.45 -10.88
CA ALA A 246 -4.95 -4.35 -11.43
C ALA A 246 -4.63 -5.82 -11.15
N ARG A 247 -3.34 -6.21 -11.25
CA ARG A 247 -2.90 -7.56 -10.92
C ARG A 247 -3.03 -7.84 -9.42
N ALA A 248 -2.74 -6.88 -8.54
CA ALA A 248 -2.95 -7.03 -7.11
C ALA A 248 -4.43 -7.26 -6.77
N ILE A 249 -5.34 -6.53 -7.42
CA ILE A 249 -6.80 -6.74 -7.26
C ILE A 249 -7.19 -8.17 -7.68
N ARG A 250 -6.72 -8.62 -8.85
CA ARG A 250 -6.97 -9.98 -9.35
C ARG A 250 -6.40 -11.05 -8.43
N ASN A 251 -5.17 -10.89 -7.94
CA ASN A 251 -4.55 -11.84 -7.02
C ASN A 251 -5.34 -11.99 -5.73
N GLY A 252 -5.92 -10.91 -5.20
CA GLY A 252 -6.82 -10.99 -4.04
C GLY A 252 -8.03 -11.89 -4.28
N GLN A 253 -8.62 -11.88 -5.48
CA GLN A 253 -9.72 -12.77 -5.84
C GLN A 253 -9.29 -14.25 -5.90
N ILE A 254 -8.08 -14.51 -6.39
CA ILE A 254 -7.53 -15.88 -6.48
C ILE A 254 -7.18 -16.41 -5.09
N PHE A 255 -6.52 -15.60 -4.27
CA PHE A 255 -6.08 -16.01 -2.92
C PHE A 255 -7.28 -16.33 -2.03
N HIS A 256 -8.37 -15.57 -2.17
CA HIS A 256 -9.59 -15.77 -1.41
C HIS A 256 -10.64 -16.63 -2.13
N ALA A 257 -10.25 -17.33 -3.20
CA ALA A 257 -11.19 -18.10 -3.99
C ALA A 257 -11.92 -19.16 -3.14
N ASP A 258 -13.19 -19.38 -3.48
CA ASP A 258 -14.06 -20.39 -2.90
C ASP A 258 -14.73 -21.22 -4.01
N GLY A 259 -15.41 -22.31 -3.64
CA GLY A 259 -16.16 -23.17 -4.55
C GLY A 259 -15.31 -23.71 -5.71
N LEU A 260 -15.84 -23.59 -6.94
CA LEU A 260 -15.18 -24.08 -8.15
C LEU A 260 -13.87 -23.34 -8.46
N LEU A 261 -13.79 -22.04 -8.16
CA LEU A 261 -12.58 -21.25 -8.39
C LEU A 261 -11.44 -21.71 -7.47
N ARG A 262 -11.76 -22.06 -6.22
CA ARG A 262 -10.82 -22.70 -5.28
C ARG A 262 -10.29 -24.02 -5.83
N TRP A 263 -11.18 -24.90 -6.29
CA TRP A 263 -10.78 -26.19 -6.87
C TRP A 263 -9.83 -26.01 -8.06
N GLY A 264 -10.16 -25.09 -8.96
CA GLY A 264 -9.30 -24.78 -10.11
C GLY A 264 -7.94 -24.22 -9.71
N ARG A 265 -7.89 -23.31 -8.73
CA ARG A 265 -6.64 -22.77 -8.17
C ARG A 265 -5.79 -23.88 -7.55
N ASP A 266 -6.37 -24.71 -6.69
CA ASP A 266 -5.65 -25.75 -5.96
C ASP A 266 -5.08 -26.80 -6.93
N ALA A 267 -5.87 -27.19 -7.95
CA ALA A 267 -5.40 -28.06 -9.03
C ALA A 267 -4.25 -27.41 -9.84
N ALA A 268 -4.37 -26.13 -10.20
CA ALA A 268 -3.34 -25.42 -10.94
C ALA A 268 -2.03 -25.29 -10.13
N LEU A 269 -2.10 -24.99 -8.83
CA LEU A 269 -0.93 -24.94 -7.96
C LEU A 269 -0.26 -26.32 -7.82
N ASN A 270 -1.04 -27.39 -7.72
CA ASN A 270 -0.50 -28.75 -7.65
C ASN A 270 0.20 -29.19 -8.95
N VAL A 271 -0.31 -28.74 -10.11
CA VAL A 271 0.24 -29.14 -11.42
C VAL A 271 1.40 -28.24 -11.86
N LEU A 272 1.27 -26.93 -11.70
CA LEU A 272 2.20 -25.93 -12.24
C LEU A 272 3.21 -25.42 -11.21
N GLY A 273 2.94 -25.61 -9.92
CA GLY A 273 3.85 -25.26 -8.83
C GLY A 273 4.31 -23.80 -8.87
N GLU A 274 5.61 -23.61 -8.69
CA GLU A 274 6.29 -22.30 -8.65
C GLU A 274 6.09 -21.46 -9.91
N ARG A 275 5.96 -22.09 -11.10
CA ARG A 275 5.80 -21.37 -12.38
C ARG A 275 4.53 -20.54 -12.44
N LEU A 276 3.52 -20.88 -11.64
CA LEU A 276 2.27 -20.11 -11.57
C LEU A 276 2.43 -18.82 -10.75
N LEU A 277 3.39 -18.80 -9.84
CA LEU A 277 3.68 -17.70 -8.93
C LEU A 277 4.80 -16.78 -9.47
N ASP A 278 5.57 -17.25 -10.45
CA ASP A 278 6.58 -16.47 -11.13
C ASP A 278 5.99 -15.26 -11.86
N LEU A 279 6.59 -14.09 -11.61
CA LEU A 279 6.23 -12.83 -12.27
C LEU A 279 7.48 -12.17 -12.89
N PRO A 280 8.09 -12.75 -13.94
CA PRO A 280 9.33 -12.24 -14.51
C PRO A 280 9.21 -10.80 -15.02
N TRP A 281 8.05 -10.43 -15.59
CA TRP A 281 7.77 -9.07 -16.05
C TRP A 281 7.71 -8.03 -14.91
N LEU A 282 7.45 -8.48 -13.68
CA LEU A 282 7.37 -7.62 -12.50
C LEU A 282 8.77 -7.40 -11.91
N TYR A 283 9.51 -8.50 -11.73
CA TYR A 283 10.83 -8.51 -11.07
C TYR A 283 12.00 -8.27 -12.03
N GLY A 284 11.79 -8.29 -13.34
CA GLY A 284 12.82 -8.00 -14.36
C GLY A 284 13.21 -6.53 -14.48
N GLY A 285 12.57 -5.65 -13.69
CA GLY A 285 12.74 -4.20 -13.78
C GLY A 285 11.86 -3.56 -14.87
N PRO A 286 11.77 -2.21 -14.87
CA PRO A 286 11.20 -1.44 -15.98
C PRO A 286 12.07 -1.49 -17.24
#